data_AF-A0A7Y2AUP2-F1
#
_entry.id   AF-A0A7Y2AUP2-F1
#
_cell.length_a   1.000
_cell.length_b   1.000
_cell.length_c   1.000
_cell.angle_alpha   90.00
_cell.angle_beta   90.00
_cell.angle_gamma   90.00
#
_symmetry.space_group_name_H-M   'P 1'
#
loop_
_entity.id
_entity.type
_entity.pdbx_description
1 polymer ?
#
loop_
_entity_poly.entity_id
_entity_poly.type
_entity_poly.pdbx_seq_one_letter_code
_entity_poly.pdbx_strand_id
1 'polypeptide(L)'
;MKTNSILLASLFLLFFGTVTAAYAQTTIVRTITLVVNKAEVTRSNPSAACYFEVSKGTTLLPNPSGSSKDFGFEALVNDSIVWEGKTTDGDYVKIKKIKYNKKVNNKTKIFKSDDLRGRLYNGREKVKGKIIKSTENLPDFIYDITFKIKGRGRSYTIDPKIKVGGQ
;
A
#
# COMPACT_ATOMS: atom_id res chain seq x y z
N MET A 1 71.65 -29.98 16.79
CA MET A 1 70.70 -28.87 16.51
C MET A 1 70.08 -29.07 15.13
N LYS A 2 68.81 -29.48 15.06
CA LYS A 2 67.91 -29.20 13.92
C LYS A 2 66.50 -29.10 14.50
N THR A 3 66.03 -27.86 14.60
CA THR A 3 64.77 -27.47 15.22
C THR A 3 63.59 -27.78 14.31
N ASN A 4 62.54 -28.31 14.91
CA ASN A 4 61.22 -28.55 14.34
C ASN A 4 60.65 -27.26 13.74
N SER A 5 60.20 -27.30 12.49
CA SER A 5 59.49 -26.18 11.85
C SER A 5 58.43 -26.68 10.87
N ILE A 6 57.54 -27.57 11.33
CA ILE A 6 56.33 -27.94 10.58
C ILE A 6 55.18 -28.11 11.58
N LEU A 7 54.72 -27.01 12.19
CA LEU A 7 53.52 -27.01 13.03
C LEU A 7 53.05 -25.57 13.33
N LEU A 8 52.96 -24.71 12.31
CA LEU A 8 52.48 -23.34 12.51
C LEU A 8 51.66 -22.76 11.35
N ALA A 9 51.16 -23.61 10.44
CA ALA A 9 50.36 -23.18 9.28
C ALA A 9 48.89 -23.62 9.33
N SER A 10 48.43 -24.23 10.43
CA SER A 10 47.11 -24.89 10.50
C SER A 10 46.06 -24.18 11.36
N LEU A 11 46.37 -22.99 11.92
CA LEU A 11 45.49 -22.31 12.89
C LEU A 11 45.00 -20.92 12.42
N PHE A 12 44.96 -20.67 11.11
CA PHE A 12 44.51 -19.39 10.54
C PHE A 12 43.34 -19.55 9.56
N LEU A 13 42.52 -20.58 9.75
CA LEU A 13 41.42 -20.94 8.84
C LEU A 13 40.11 -21.22 9.59
N LEU A 14 39.83 -20.46 10.67
CA LEU A 14 38.60 -20.61 11.46
C LEU A 14 37.79 -19.30 11.63
N PHE A 15 38.12 -18.23 10.90
CA PHE A 15 37.52 -16.90 11.12
C PHE A 15 36.60 -16.35 10.01
N PHE A 16 36.20 -17.14 9.02
CA PHE A 16 35.34 -16.67 7.91
C PHE A 16 34.08 -17.51 7.73
N GLY A 17 33.32 -17.74 8.81
CA GLY A 17 32.18 -18.64 8.79
C GLY A 17 30.92 -18.16 9.50
N THR A 18 30.79 -16.89 9.88
CA THR A 18 29.47 -16.37 10.28
C THR A 18 28.71 -15.99 9.00
N VAL A 19 28.15 -17.01 8.35
CA VAL A 19 27.09 -16.83 7.36
C VAL A 19 25.93 -16.19 8.12
N THR A 20 25.89 -14.85 8.12
CA THR A 20 24.72 -14.12 8.55
C THR A 20 23.65 -14.44 7.52
N ALA A 21 22.77 -15.37 7.87
CA ALA A 21 21.52 -15.58 7.15
C ALA A 21 20.74 -14.27 7.25
N ALA A 22 20.93 -13.39 6.26
CA ALA A 22 20.13 -12.20 6.09
C ALA A 22 18.74 -12.68 5.71
N TYR A 23 17.88 -12.85 6.72
CA TYR A 23 16.45 -13.06 6.53
C TYR A 23 15.90 -11.85 5.78
N ALA A 24 15.84 -11.93 4.46
CA ALA A 24 15.11 -10.97 3.65
C ALA A 24 13.64 -11.08 4.08
N GLN A 25 13.16 -10.09 4.84
CA GLN A 25 11.73 -9.98 5.14
C GLN A 25 10.96 -9.95 3.82
N THR A 26 10.17 -10.99 3.57
CA THR A 26 9.37 -11.11 2.35
C THR A 26 8.38 -9.96 2.33
N THR A 27 8.60 -8.99 1.44
CA THR A 27 7.70 -7.85 1.30
C THR A 27 6.49 -8.31 0.50
N ILE A 28 5.37 -8.53 1.17
CA ILE A 28 4.11 -8.86 0.50
C ILE A 28 3.60 -7.60 -0.19
N VAL A 29 3.26 -7.73 -1.47
CA VAL A 29 2.64 -6.66 -2.25
C VAL A 29 1.15 -6.94 -2.39
N ARG A 30 0.32 -6.05 -1.85
CA ARG A 30 -1.14 -6.11 -1.99
C ARG A 30 -1.59 -5.03 -2.97
N THR A 31 -2.46 -5.40 -3.91
CA THR A 31 -3.03 -4.45 -4.88
C THR A 31 -4.45 -4.11 -4.48
N ILE A 32 -4.75 -2.81 -4.42
CA ILE A 32 -6.09 -2.27 -4.17
C ILE A 32 -6.52 -1.55 -5.45
N THR A 33 -7.64 -1.99 -6.00
CA THR A 33 -8.16 -1.45 -7.26
C THR A 33 -9.39 -0.62 -6.97
N LEU A 34 -9.31 0.68 -7.21
CA LEU A 34 -10.47 1.57 -7.23
C LEU A 34 -11.27 1.31 -8.52
N VAL A 35 -12.49 0.82 -8.38
CA VAL A 35 -13.41 0.65 -9.50
C VAL A 35 -14.40 1.80 -9.53
N VAL A 36 -14.54 2.44 -10.69
CA VAL A 36 -15.37 3.64 -10.86
C VAL A 36 -16.46 3.40 -11.89
N ASN A 37 -17.72 3.57 -11.50
CA ASN A 37 -18.81 3.65 -12.45
C ASN A 37 -18.76 5.00 -13.16
N LYS A 38 -18.36 4.98 -14.44
CA LYS A 38 -18.20 6.20 -15.24
C LYS A 38 -19.54 6.90 -15.47
N ALA A 39 -20.65 6.18 -15.59
CA ALA A 39 -21.96 6.78 -15.82
C ALA A 39 -22.44 7.60 -14.61
N GLU A 40 -22.13 7.15 -13.40
CA GLU A 40 -22.69 7.70 -12.15
C GLU A 40 -21.74 8.67 -11.43
N VAL A 41 -20.45 8.67 -11.75
CA VAL A 41 -19.48 9.49 -11.00
C VAL A 41 -19.69 10.98 -11.25
N THR A 42 -20.04 11.69 -10.17
CA THR A 42 -20.21 13.14 -10.14
C THR A 42 -19.11 13.81 -9.31
N ARG A 43 -19.02 15.15 -9.40
CA ARG A 43 -18.10 15.93 -8.58
C ARG A 43 -18.56 16.13 -7.15
N SER A 44 -19.88 16.23 -6.94
CA SER A 44 -20.47 16.46 -5.63
C SER A 44 -20.39 15.21 -4.75
N ASN A 45 -20.49 14.02 -5.34
CA ASN A 45 -20.42 12.76 -4.60
C ASN A 45 -19.75 11.63 -5.40
N PRO A 46 -18.43 11.71 -5.64
CA PRO A 46 -17.71 10.67 -6.38
C PRO A 46 -17.72 9.32 -5.66
N SER A 47 -17.76 9.31 -4.31
CA SER A 47 -17.71 8.10 -3.50
C SER A 47 -18.88 7.14 -3.75
N ALA A 48 -20.06 7.65 -4.12
CA ALA A 48 -21.23 6.81 -4.41
C ALA A 48 -21.07 5.97 -5.69
N ALA A 49 -20.23 6.40 -6.62
CA ALA A 49 -19.96 5.69 -7.87
C ALA A 49 -18.65 4.88 -7.82
N CYS A 50 -18.09 4.68 -6.63
CA CYS A 50 -16.80 4.04 -6.43
C CYS A 50 -16.92 2.86 -5.47
N TYR A 51 -16.16 1.79 -5.76
CA TYR A 51 -15.91 0.71 -4.81
C TYR A 51 -14.48 0.20 -4.97
N PHE A 52 -14.06 -0.68 -4.07
CA PHE A 52 -12.71 -1.25 -4.08
C PHE A 52 -12.74 -2.76 -4.27
N GLU A 53 -11.81 -3.24 -5.07
CA GLU A 53 -11.42 -4.65 -5.13
C GLU A 53 -10.01 -4.79 -4.54
N VAL A 54 -9.68 -5.98 -4.02
CA VAL A 54 -8.36 -6.30 -3.49
C VAL A 54 -7.79 -7.54 -4.15
N SER A 55 -6.47 -7.62 -4.24
CA SER A 55 -5.77 -8.79 -4.78
C SER A 55 -6.04 -10.04 -3.94
N LYS A 56 -5.97 -11.22 -4.58
CA LYS A 56 -6.07 -12.52 -3.93
C LYS A 56 -5.12 -12.60 -2.71
N GLY A 57 -5.62 -13.10 -1.59
CA GLY A 57 -4.88 -13.18 -0.32
C GLY A 57 -4.98 -11.92 0.54
N THR A 58 -5.73 -10.89 0.11
CA THR A 58 -6.14 -9.76 0.94
C THR A 58 -7.60 -9.91 1.32
N THR A 59 -7.89 -9.84 2.60
CA THR A 59 -9.25 -9.88 3.14
C THR A 59 -9.82 -8.46 3.18
N LEU A 60 -11.07 -8.28 2.74
CA LEU A 60 -11.81 -7.05 2.98
C LEU A 60 -12.42 -7.11 4.38
N LEU A 61 -12.34 -6.00 5.10
CA LEU A 61 -13.08 -5.84 6.34
C LEU A 61 -14.57 -5.59 6.04
N PRO A 62 -15.49 -5.92 6.95
CA PRO A 62 -16.91 -5.64 6.78
C PRO A 62 -17.15 -4.16 6.41
N ASN A 63 -17.91 -3.93 5.34
CA ASN A 63 -18.31 -2.61 4.86
C ASN A 63 -19.82 -2.42 5.06
N PRO A 64 -20.27 -1.99 6.26
CA PRO A 64 -21.70 -1.97 6.60
C PRO A 64 -22.51 -0.96 5.79
N SER A 65 -21.88 0.07 5.21
CA SER A 65 -22.56 1.08 4.39
C SER A 65 -22.56 0.77 2.90
N GLY A 66 -21.76 -0.23 2.46
CA GLY A 66 -21.48 -0.47 1.04
C GLY A 66 -20.76 0.70 0.34
N SER A 67 -20.42 1.77 1.07
CA SER A 67 -19.77 2.95 0.51
C SER A 67 -18.27 2.76 0.44
N SER A 68 -17.61 3.36 -0.56
CA SER A 68 -16.14 3.46 -0.56
C SER A 68 -15.59 4.21 0.67
N LYS A 69 -16.43 4.96 1.39
CA LYS A 69 -16.03 5.70 2.59
C LYS A 69 -15.64 4.80 3.76
N ASP A 70 -16.28 3.65 3.91
CA ASP A 70 -16.00 2.69 5.00
C ASP A 70 -15.12 1.52 4.53
N PHE A 71 -14.29 1.75 3.51
CA PHE A 71 -13.36 0.75 3.02
C PHE A 71 -12.40 0.27 4.13
N GLY A 72 -12.07 -1.00 4.12
CA GLY A 72 -11.13 -1.58 5.06
C GLY A 72 -10.58 -2.89 4.52
N PHE A 73 -9.33 -3.20 4.84
CA PHE A 73 -8.69 -4.44 4.40
C PHE A 73 -7.65 -4.91 5.41
N GLU A 74 -7.34 -6.20 5.39
CA GLU A 74 -6.29 -6.77 6.23
C GLU A 74 -4.92 -6.65 5.56
N ALA A 75 -3.96 -6.09 6.28
CA ALA A 75 -2.57 -6.02 5.88
C ALA A 75 -1.65 -5.88 7.09
N LEU A 76 -0.39 -6.26 6.91
CA LEU A 76 0.61 -6.22 7.98
C LEU A 76 1.50 -5.00 7.87
N VAL A 77 2.09 -4.61 9.01
CA VAL A 77 3.19 -3.65 9.02
C VAL A 77 4.33 -4.21 8.15
N ASN A 78 4.89 -3.34 7.30
CA ASN A 78 5.85 -3.63 6.23
C ASN A 78 5.28 -4.08 4.89
N ASP A 79 3.99 -4.40 4.79
CA ASP A 79 3.38 -4.69 3.48
C ASP A 79 3.49 -3.47 2.56
N SER A 80 3.69 -3.75 1.28
CA SER A 80 3.62 -2.76 0.22
C SER A 80 2.23 -2.77 -0.40
N ILE A 81 1.55 -1.64 -0.35
CA ILE A 81 0.25 -1.46 -1.00
C ILE A 81 0.46 -0.73 -2.32
N VAL A 82 -0.17 -1.24 -3.38
CA VAL A 82 -0.26 -0.60 -4.68
C VAL A 82 -1.71 -0.25 -4.94
N TRP A 83 -1.99 1.04 -5.18
CA TRP A 83 -3.30 1.49 -5.63
C TRP A 83 -3.29 1.72 -7.13
N GLU A 84 -4.24 1.09 -7.78
CA GLU A 84 -4.56 1.29 -9.18
C GLU A 84 -6.06 1.52 -9.34
N GLY A 85 -6.50 1.81 -10.56
CA GLY A 85 -7.92 1.98 -10.80
C GLY A 85 -8.33 1.58 -12.20
N LYS A 86 -9.60 1.20 -12.30
CA LYS A 86 -10.31 0.89 -13.54
C LYS A 86 -11.73 1.47 -13.49
N THR A 87 -12.37 1.65 -14.64
CA THR A 87 -13.82 1.82 -14.68
C THR A 87 -14.50 0.46 -14.65
N THR A 88 -15.82 0.45 -14.44
CA THR A 88 -16.68 -0.74 -14.65
C THR A 88 -16.49 -1.37 -16.03
N ASP A 89 -16.23 -0.54 -17.04
CA ASP A 89 -16.05 -0.97 -18.44
C ASP A 89 -14.59 -1.34 -18.76
N GLY A 90 -13.70 -1.34 -17.75
CA GLY A 90 -12.29 -1.72 -17.89
C GLY A 90 -11.34 -0.58 -18.33
N ASP A 91 -11.83 0.64 -18.53
CA ASP A 91 -10.97 1.80 -18.83
C ASP A 91 -10.02 2.09 -17.68
N TYR A 92 -8.81 2.52 -18.00
CA TYR A 92 -7.83 2.87 -16.97
C TYR A 92 -8.21 4.13 -16.18
N VAL A 93 -8.08 4.06 -14.85
CA VAL A 93 -8.21 5.21 -13.93
C VAL A 93 -6.85 5.53 -13.32
N LYS A 94 -6.39 6.77 -13.53
CA LYS A 94 -5.11 7.28 -13.00
C LYS A 94 -5.28 7.62 -11.53
N ILE A 95 -4.62 6.90 -10.62
CA ILE A 95 -4.54 7.26 -9.21
C ILE A 95 -3.41 8.28 -9.06
N LYS A 96 -3.77 9.55 -8.89
CA LYS A 96 -2.82 10.68 -8.89
C LYS A 96 -2.11 10.83 -7.56
N LYS A 97 -2.82 10.58 -6.47
CA LYS A 97 -2.33 10.86 -5.12
C LYS A 97 -3.17 10.19 -4.06
N ILE A 98 -2.51 9.78 -2.98
CA ILE A 98 -3.15 9.40 -1.72
C ILE A 98 -2.56 10.30 -0.63
N LYS A 99 -3.41 11.08 0.02
CA LYS A 99 -2.99 12.07 1.02
C LYS A 99 -3.61 11.76 2.37
N TYR A 100 -2.79 11.83 3.42
CA TYR A 100 -3.29 11.80 4.78
C TYR A 100 -4.18 13.02 5.06
N ASN A 101 -5.43 12.79 5.47
CA ASN A 101 -6.36 13.87 5.75
C ASN A 101 -6.14 14.42 7.18
N LYS A 102 -5.27 15.43 7.30
CA LYS A 102 -4.93 16.08 8.59
C LYS A 102 -6.10 16.82 9.26
N LYS A 103 -7.17 17.13 8.51
CA LYS A 103 -8.33 17.85 9.06
C LYS A 103 -9.22 16.91 9.86
N VAL A 104 -9.31 15.66 9.43
CA VAL A 104 -10.17 14.66 10.05
C VAL A 104 -9.39 13.79 11.03
N ASN A 105 -8.15 13.43 10.68
CA ASN A 105 -7.34 12.57 11.52
C ASN A 105 -6.62 13.37 12.61
N ASN A 106 -6.62 12.85 13.83
CA ASN A 106 -6.04 13.48 15.02
C ASN A 106 -4.68 12.88 15.45
N LYS A 107 -4.13 11.90 14.72
CA LYS A 107 -3.01 11.05 15.18
C LYS A 107 -1.98 10.71 14.07
N THR A 108 -1.27 9.59 14.25
CA THR A 108 -0.16 9.09 13.44
C THR A 108 -0.62 8.40 12.15
N LYS A 109 -0.07 8.76 11.00
CA LYS A 109 -0.28 8.09 9.70
C LYS A 109 0.17 6.62 9.65
N ILE A 110 -0.47 5.84 8.75
CA ILE A 110 -0.09 4.44 8.47
C ILE A 110 1.02 4.30 7.42
N PHE A 111 1.28 5.36 6.64
CA PHE A 111 2.36 5.44 5.64
C PHE A 111 3.46 6.38 6.08
N LYS A 112 4.69 6.16 5.63
CA LYS A 112 5.83 7.05 5.95
C LYS A 112 5.61 8.50 5.48
N SER A 113 4.91 8.71 4.37
CA SER A 113 4.60 10.04 3.81
C SER A 113 3.14 10.41 4.01
N ASP A 114 2.88 11.71 4.20
CA ASP A 114 1.52 12.28 4.20
C ASP A 114 0.96 12.42 2.78
N ASP A 115 1.83 12.35 1.78
CA ASP A 115 1.53 12.56 0.37
C ASP A 115 2.25 11.50 -0.45
N LEU A 116 1.49 10.49 -0.88
CA LEU A 116 1.96 9.47 -1.80
C LEU A 116 1.51 9.88 -3.21
N ARG A 117 2.46 10.20 -4.08
CA ARG A 117 2.18 10.64 -5.46
C ARG A 117 2.17 9.46 -6.43
N GLY A 118 1.25 9.55 -7.39
CA GLY A 118 1.14 8.63 -8.50
C GLY A 118 2.39 8.65 -9.37
N ARG A 119 2.81 7.49 -9.82
CA ARG A 119 3.93 7.32 -10.76
C ARG A 119 3.48 6.47 -11.93
N LEU A 120 3.96 6.83 -13.12
CA LEU A 120 3.70 6.06 -14.34
C LEU A 120 4.50 4.76 -14.29
N TYR A 121 3.81 3.65 -14.47
CA TYR A 121 4.36 2.31 -14.61
C TYR A 121 3.63 1.63 -15.77
N ASN A 122 4.34 1.29 -16.85
CA ASN A 122 3.78 0.69 -18.06
C ASN A 122 2.54 1.43 -18.59
N GLY A 123 2.63 2.76 -18.69
CA GLY A 123 1.53 3.63 -19.15
C GLY A 123 0.38 3.83 -18.14
N ARG A 124 0.44 3.20 -16.97
CA ARG A 124 -0.56 3.28 -15.91
C ARG A 124 -0.01 4.04 -14.70
N GLU A 125 -0.67 5.12 -14.32
CA GLU A 125 -0.31 5.91 -13.13
C GLU A 125 -0.88 5.33 -11.82
N LYS A 126 -0.02 4.69 -11.04
CA LYS A 126 -0.36 4.00 -9.78
C LYS A 126 0.29 4.68 -8.59
N VAL A 127 -0.28 4.50 -7.39
CA VAL A 127 0.35 4.94 -6.13
C VAL A 127 0.90 3.72 -5.41
N LYS A 128 2.08 3.83 -4.79
CA LYS A 128 2.66 2.78 -3.94
C LYS A 128 3.00 3.36 -2.57
N GLY A 129 2.70 2.62 -1.51
CA GLY A 129 2.96 2.99 -0.13
C GLY A 129 3.37 1.79 0.69
N LYS A 130 4.32 1.97 1.61
CA LYS A 130 4.67 0.94 2.59
C LYS A 130 3.94 1.23 3.91
N ILE A 131 3.25 0.24 4.43
CA ILE A 131 2.60 0.32 5.75
C ILE A 131 3.69 0.32 6.82
N ILE A 132 3.68 1.32 7.69
CA ILE A 132 4.63 1.46 8.80
C ILE A 132 3.96 1.36 10.18
N LYS A 133 2.63 1.31 10.22
CA LYS A 133 1.86 1.28 11.47
C LYS A 133 0.53 0.53 11.28
N SER A 134 0.16 -0.27 12.27
CA SER A 134 -1.15 -0.91 12.37
C SER A 134 -2.20 0.12 12.82
N THR A 135 -3.46 -0.07 12.40
CA THR A 135 -4.62 0.69 12.90
C THR A 135 -5.39 -0.07 13.96
N GLU A 136 -4.93 -1.25 14.37
CA GLU A 136 -5.57 -2.03 15.41
C GLU A 136 -5.70 -1.22 16.71
N ASN A 137 -6.89 -1.23 17.30
CA ASN A 137 -7.24 -0.44 18.49
C ASN A 137 -7.03 1.08 18.36
N LEU A 138 -6.96 1.60 17.12
CA LEU A 138 -6.85 3.03 16.82
C LEU A 138 -8.12 3.54 16.12
N PRO A 139 -8.40 4.86 16.19
CA PRO A 139 -9.47 5.46 15.39
C PRO A 139 -9.27 5.26 13.88
N ASP A 140 -10.35 5.42 13.12
CA ASP A 140 -10.33 5.34 11.65
C ASP A 140 -9.31 6.32 11.03
N PHE A 141 -8.54 5.87 10.04
CA PHE A 141 -7.59 6.71 9.31
C PHE A 141 -8.13 7.09 7.93
N ILE A 142 -8.50 8.35 7.75
CA ILE A 142 -9.09 8.83 6.49
C ILE A 142 -8.02 9.37 5.55
N TYR A 143 -8.07 8.94 4.29
CA TYR A 143 -7.13 9.36 3.25
C TYR A 143 -7.88 9.96 2.05
N ASP A 144 -7.40 11.09 1.55
CA ASP A 144 -7.90 11.65 0.30
C ASP A 144 -7.23 10.91 -0.88
N ILE A 145 -8.01 10.16 -1.65
CA ILE A 145 -7.56 9.53 -2.89
C ILE A 145 -8.01 10.39 -4.06
N THR A 146 -7.06 11.02 -4.75
CA THR A 146 -7.32 11.81 -5.97
C THR A 146 -7.06 10.96 -7.21
N PHE A 147 -8.02 10.92 -8.12
CA PHE A 147 -7.92 10.14 -9.36
C PHE A 147 -8.45 10.89 -10.58
N LYS A 148 -8.08 10.42 -11.78
CA LYS A 148 -8.60 10.89 -13.07
C LYS A 148 -9.06 9.73 -13.94
N ILE A 149 -10.21 9.91 -14.57
CA ILE A 149 -10.77 8.96 -15.54
C ILE A 149 -10.32 9.38 -16.95
N LYS A 150 -9.87 8.43 -17.76
CA LYS A 150 -9.49 8.69 -19.16
C LYS A 150 -10.66 9.38 -19.90
N GLY A 151 -10.34 10.42 -20.68
CA GLY A 151 -11.33 11.16 -21.47
C GLY A 151 -12.19 12.18 -20.70
N ARG A 152 -12.13 12.26 -19.36
CA ARG A 152 -12.93 13.23 -18.58
C ARG A 152 -12.20 14.50 -18.16
N GLY A 153 -10.89 14.60 -18.38
CA GLY A 153 -10.03 15.78 -18.15
C GLY A 153 -9.88 16.26 -16.69
N ARG A 154 -10.84 15.92 -15.83
CA ARG A 154 -11.03 16.42 -14.47
C ARG A 154 -10.55 15.40 -13.43
N SER A 155 -10.17 15.89 -12.26
CA SER A 155 -9.87 15.07 -11.09
C SER A 155 -11.11 14.90 -10.20
N TYR A 156 -11.16 13.77 -9.51
CA TYR A 156 -12.13 13.44 -8.47
C TYR A 156 -11.34 13.09 -7.19
N THR A 157 -11.96 13.30 -6.04
CA THR A 157 -11.38 12.93 -4.74
C THR A 157 -12.42 12.19 -3.93
N ILE A 158 -12.02 11.03 -3.38
CA ILE A 158 -12.79 10.28 -2.40
C ILE A 158 -11.97 10.19 -1.10
N ASP A 159 -12.65 9.93 0.00
CA ASP A 159 -12.10 9.97 1.36
C ASP A 159 -12.33 8.65 2.12
N PRO A 160 -11.85 7.51 1.61
CA PRO A 160 -11.98 6.25 2.33
C PRO A 160 -11.30 6.33 3.69
N LYS A 161 -11.96 5.74 4.68
CA LYS A 161 -11.30 5.21 5.87
C LYS A 161 -10.41 4.07 5.40
N ILE A 162 -9.22 3.95 6.00
CA ILE A 162 -8.31 2.84 5.76
C ILE A 162 -8.03 2.23 7.12
N LYS A 163 -8.42 0.98 7.26
CA LYS A 163 -8.10 0.13 8.39
C LYS A 163 -7.06 -0.88 7.94
N VAL A 164 -6.05 -1.11 8.77
CA VAL A 164 -4.96 -2.07 8.62
C VAL A 164 -4.84 -2.83 9.94
N GLY A 165 -5.17 -4.11 9.92
CA GLY A 165 -5.07 -5.01 11.07
C GLY A 165 -5.65 -6.36 10.72
N GLY A 166 -5.37 -7.37 11.54
CA GLY A 166 -5.82 -8.75 11.34
C GLY A 166 -4.69 -9.69 10.92
N GLN A 167 -4.39 -10.63 11.83
CA GLN A 167 -4.18 -12.04 11.50
C GLN A 167 -5.34 -12.82 12.11
#